data_AF-A0A929TWT8-F1
#
_entry.id   AF-A0A929TWT8-F1
#
_cell.length_a   1.000
_cell.length_b   1.000
_cell.length_c   1.000
_cell.angle_alpha   90.00
_cell.angle_beta   90.00
_cell.angle_gamma   90.00
#
_symmetry.space_group_name_H-M   'P 1'
#
loop_
_entity.id
_entity.type
_entity.pdbx_description
1 polymer ?
#
loop_
_entity_poly.entity_id
_entity_poly.type
_entity_poly.pdbx_seq_one_letter_code
_entity_poly.pdbx_strand_id
1 'polypeptide(L)'
;MLEIDNSYFDGGLLQLIGYHILGSVITTLTLGICLPWAYCLIYEWEAKHTVIEGRRLCFDGSAVQLFGNWIKWFFLTIITLGIYGFWVQIKLKQWRTAHTHFA
;
A
#
# COMPACT_ATOMS: atom_id res chain seq x y z
N MET A 1 16.73 21.73 -24.75
CA MET A 1 15.76 22.35 -23.83
C MET A 1 14.41 22.19 -24.51
N LEU A 2 13.66 21.11 -24.31
CA LEU A 2 13.16 20.55 -23.04
C LEU A 2 13.26 19.01 -23.08
N GLU A 3 13.82 18.37 -22.04
CA GLU A 3 13.57 16.95 -21.82
C GLU A 3 12.09 16.81 -21.45
N ILE A 4 11.31 16.16 -22.31
CA ILE A 4 9.96 15.73 -21.97
C ILE A 4 10.16 14.64 -20.91
N ASP A 5 9.90 14.99 -19.66
CA ASP A 5 9.93 14.09 -18.52
C ASP A 5 8.93 12.96 -18.76
N ASN A 6 9.42 11.81 -19.23
CA ASN A 6 8.61 10.62 -19.54
C ASN A 6 8.22 9.88 -18.25
N SER A 7 7.64 10.61 -17.31
CA SER A 7 7.01 10.04 -16.12
C SER A 7 5.60 9.61 -16.50
N TYR A 8 5.38 8.31 -16.68
CA TYR A 8 4.09 7.74 -17.06
C TYR A 8 3.65 6.67 -16.05
N PHE A 9 2.35 6.64 -15.79
CA PHE A 9 1.71 5.67 -14.90
C PHE A 9 0.71 4.86 -15.74
N ASP A 10 1.05 3.60 -16.01
CA ASP A 10 0.26 2.70 -16.86
C ASP A 10 -0.71 1.85 -16.01
N GLY A 11 -1.42 2.51 -15.09
CA GLY A 11 -2.35 1.87 -14.18
C GLY A 11 -3.78 1.85 -14.73
N GLY A 12 -4.37 0.67 -14.89
CA GLY A 12 -5.74 0.52 -15.40
C GLY A 12 -6.84 0.83 -14.37
N LEU A 13 -7.87 1.59 -14.78
CA LEU A 13 -9.05 1.90 -13.95
C LEU A 13 -9.77 0.64 -13.43
N LEU A 14 -9.82 -0.40 -14.26
CA LEU A 14 -10.46 -1.67 -13.93
C LEU A 14 -9.70 -2.42 -12.82
N GLN A 15 -8.37 -2.29 -12.77
CA GLN A 15 -7.55 -2.85 -11.69
C GLN A 15 -7.71 -2.06 -10.39
N LEU A 16 -7.81 -0.73 -10.44
CA LEU A 16 -8.07 0.12 -9.27
C LEU A 16 -9.41 -0.21 -8.63
N ILE A 17 -10.46 -0.31 -9.45
CA ILE A 17 -11.82 -0.67 -9.00
C ILE A 17 -11.82 -2.11 -8.47
N GLY A 18 -11.14 -3.04 -9.15
CA GLY A 18 -10.97 -4.42 -8.71
C GLY A 18 -10.34 -4.50 -7.32
N TYR A 19 -9.25 -3.77 -7.07
CA TYR A 19 -8.56 -3.75 -5.78
C TYR A 19 -9.38 -3.10 -4.65
N HIS A 20 -10.15 -2.05 -4.95
CA HIS A 20 -11.03 -1.44 -3.96
C HIS A 20 -12.20 -2.36 -3.57
N ILE A 21 -12.80 -3.04 -4.54
CA ILE A 21 -13.89 -4.00 -4.30
C ILE A 21 -13.35 -5.23 -3.56
N LEU A 22 -12.22 -5.81 -4.01
CA LEU A 22 -11.52 -6.88 -3.30
C LEU A 22 -11.17 -6.48 -1.88
N GLY A 23 -10.62 -5.27 -1.70
CA GLY A 23 -10.30 -4.71 -0.39
C GLY A 23 -11.52 -4.67 0.52
N SER A 24 -12.65 -4.17 0.04
CA SER A 24 -13.90 -4.06 0.82
C SER A 24 -14.52 -5.41 1.18
N VAL A 25 -14.45 -6.38 0.25
CA VAL A 25 -14.98 -7.73 0.43
C VAL A 25 -14.11 -8.50 1.40
N ILE A 26 -12.78 -8.44 1.25
CA ILE A 26 -11.80 -9.06 2.15
C ILE A 26 -11.88 -8.47 3.57
N THR A 27 -12.05 -7.15 3.71
CA THR A 27 -12.24 -6.54 5.04
C THR A 27 -13.47 -7.07 5.76
N THR A 28 -14.53 -7.35 5.02
CA THR A 28 -15.81 -7.82 5.59
C THR A 28 -15.78 -9.32 5.87
N LEU A 29 -15.10 -10.11 5.03
CA LEU A 29 -15.07 -11.58 5.11
C LEU A 29 -14.02 -12.15 6.08
N THR A 30 -12.91 -11.46 6.33
CA THR A 30 -11.76 -12.04 7.08
C THR A 30 -11.47 -11.35 8.42
N LEU A 31 -12.39 -10.51 8.93
CA LEU A 31 -12.19 -9.72 10.16
C LEU A 31 -10.90 -8.84 10.13
N GLY A 32 -10.43 -8.43 8.95
CA GLY A 32 -9.31 -7.48 8.80
C GLY A 32 -7.88 -8.06 8.91
N ILE A 33 -7.69 -9.38 8.97
CA ILE A 33 -6.37 -10.02 9.16
C ILE A 33 -5.53 -10.03 7.87
N CYS A 34 -6.15 -10.13 6.69
CA CYS A 34 -5.43 -10.18 5.41
C CYS A 34 -5.13 -8.81 4.78
N LEU A 35 -5.53 -7.72 5.43
CA LEU A 35 -5.26 -6.35 4.99
C LEU A 35 -3.79 -6.04 4.65
N PRO A 36 -2.80 -6.34 5.52
CA PRO A 36 -1.40 -6.02 5.24
C PRO A 36 -0.88 -6.74 3.99
N TRP A 37 -1.36 -7.96 3.73
CA TRP A 37 -0.99 -8.71 2.52
C TRP A 37 -1.56 -8.08 1.25
N ALA A 38 -2.84 -7.68 1.26
CA ALA A 38 -3.45 -6.98 0.15
C ALA A 38 -2.76 -5.64 -0.15
N TYR A 39 -2.43 -4.86 0.89
CA TYR A 39 -1.71 -3.59 0.73
C TYR A 39 -0.31 -3.78 0.14
N CYS A 40 0.46 -4.77 0.59
CA CYS A 40 1.77 -5.06 0.00
C CYS A 40 1.67 -5.40 -1.49
N LEU A 41 0.70 -6.22 -1.90
CA LEU A 41 0.49 -6.56 -3.31
C LEU A 41 0.11 -5.33 -4.16
N ILE A 42 -0.77 -4.46 -3.65
CA ILE A 42 -1.13 -3.20 -4.32
C ILE A 42 0.10 -2.31 -4.46
N TYR A 43 0.87 -2.13 -3.39
CA TYR A 43 2.02 -1.23 -3.40
C TYR A 43 3.15 -1.74 -4.30
N GLU A 44 3.39 -3.04 -4.33
CA GLU A 44 4.33 -3.65 -5.25
C GLU A 44 3.85 -3.50 -6.71
N TRP A 45 2.56 -3.71 -6.96
CA TRP A 45 1.97 -3.52 -8.29
C TRP A 45 2.07 -2.06 -8.75
N GLU A 46 1.72 -1.09 -7.90
CA GLU A 46 1.82 0.34 -8.20
C GLU A 46 3.27 0.76 -8.43
N ALA A 47 4.22 0.31 -7.59
CA ALA A 47 5.63 0.62 -7.78
C ALA A 47 6.17 0.09 -9.12
N LYS A 48 5.82 -1.15 -9.48
CA LYS A 48 6.22 -1.75 -10.76
C LYS A 48 5.66 -1.03 -12.00
N HIS A 49 4.48 -0.42 -11.89
CA HIS A 49 3.81 0.31 -12.99
C HIS A 49 4.09 1.81 -12.98
N THR A 50 4.91 2.30 -12.06
CA THR A 50 5.30 3.72 -11.99
C THR A 50 6.74 3.88 -12.46
N VAL A 51 6.94 4.60 -13.56
CA VAL A 51 8.25 5.02 -14.06
C VAL A 51 8.35 6.53 -13.87
N ILE A 52 9.39 6.97 -13.17
CA ILE A 52 9.67 8.39 -12.93
C ILE A 52 11.04 8.68 -13.52
N GLU A 53 11.13 9.70 -14.39
CA GLU A 53 12.40 10.09 -15.04
C GLU A 53 13.12 8.91 -15.74
N GLY A 54 12.37 7.96 -16.31
CA GLY A 54 12.94 6.76 -16.95
C GLY A 54 13.48 5.68 -16.01
N ARG A 55 13.44 5.88 -14.69
CA ARG A 55 13.76 4.86 -13.68
C ARG A 55 12.49 4.22 -13.12
N ARG A 56 12.46 2.88 -13.07
CA ARG A 56 11.35 2.13 -12.45
C ARG A 56 11.45 2.23 -10.93
N LEU A 57 10.30 2.33 -10.27
CA LEU A 57 10.24 2.22 -8.81
C LEU A 57 10.29 0.75 -8.39
N CYS A 58 11.11 0.45 -7.39
CA CYS A 58 11.20 -0.84 -6.73
C CYS A 58 10.61 -0.73 -5.32
N PHE A 59 9.86 -1.76 -4.93
CA PHE A 59 9.27 -1.88 -3.61
C PHE A 59 9.81 -3.14 -2.92
N ASP A 60 10.55 -2.97 -1.82
CA ASP A 60 11.16 -4.07 -1.05
C ASP A 60 10.38 -4.36 0.25
N GLY A 61 9.12 -3.94 0.30
CA GLY A 61 8.29 -4.10 1.49
C GLY A 61 7.78 -5.53 1.67
N SER A 62 8.26 -6.23 2.70
CA SER A 62 7.79 -7.58 3.04
C SER A 62 6.43 -7.55 3.74
N ALA A 63 5.49 -8.36 3.23
CA ALA A 63 4.15 -8.51 3.82
C ALA A 63 4.18 -9.05 5.26
N VAL A 64 5.19 -9.87 5.61
CA VAL A 64 5.37 -10.39 6.97
C VAL A 64 5.79 -9.28 7.94
N GLN A 65 6.64 -8.35 7.47
CA GLN A 65 7.08 -7.21 8.26
C GLN A 65 5.92 -6.23 8.52
N LEU A 66 5.09 -6.01 7.49
CA LEU A 66 3.88 -5.19 7.63
C LEU A 66 2.85 -5.87 8.55
N PHE A 67 2.70 -7.19 8.50
CA PHE A 67 1.80 -7.96 9.36
C PHE A 67 2.13 -7.81 10.86
N GLY A 68 3.41 -7.85 11.22
CA GLY A 68 3.84 -7.63 12.60
C GLY A 68 3.49 -6.24 13.15
N ASN A 69 3.61 -5.20 12.32
CA ASN A 69 3.18 -3.84 12.68
C ASN A 69 1.66 -3.70 12.68
N TRP A 70 0.98 -4.38 11.76
CA TRP A 70 -0.47 -4.38 11.65
C TRP A 70 -1.16 -4.89 12.92
N ILE A 71 -0.66 -5.98 13.51
CA ILE A 71 -1.17 -6.52 14.78
C ILE A 71 -1.04 -5.51 15.92
N LYS A 72 0.10 -4.82 16.03
CA LYS A 72 0.31 -3.78 17.06
C LYS A 72 -0.69 -2.64 16.89
N TRP A 73 -0.88 -2.19 15.66
CA TRP A 73 -1.82 -1.12 15.33
C TRP A 73 -3.28 -1.53 15.54
N PHE A 74 -3.63 -2.78 15.23
CA PHE A 74 -4.95 -3.33 15.47
C PHE A 74 -5.27 -3.38 16.97
N PHE A 75 -4.32 -3.86 17.79
CA PHE A 75 -4.46 -3.87 19.25
C PHE A 75 -4.62 -2.46 19.83
N LEU A 76 -3.81 -1.49 19.38
CA LEU A 76 -3.95 -0.08 19.76
C LEU A 76 -5.30 0.52 19.32
N THR A 77 -5.80 0.13 18.15
CA THR A 77 -7.10 0.58 17.64
C THR A 77 -8.24 0.05 18.50
N ILE A 78 -8.17 -1.20 18.96
CA ILE A 78 -9.17 -1.77 19.88
C ILE A 78 -9.15 -1.06 21.24
N ILE A 79 -7.96 -0.85 21.83
CA ILE A 79 -7.82 -0.19 23.14
C ILE A 79 -8.34 1.24 23.11
N THR A 80 -8.12 1.95 22.00
CA THR A 80 -8.54 3.34 21.83
C THR A 80 -9.95 3.50 21.28
N LEU A 81 -10.77 2.42 21.29
CA LEU A 81 -12.14 2.41 20.75
C LEU A 81 -12.21 2.92 19.29
N GLY A 82 -11.20 2.62 18.48
CA GLY A 82 -11.15 2.97 17.06
C GLY A 82 -10.38 4.25 16.72
N ILE A 83 -10.05 5.09 17.70
CA ILE A 83 -9.42 6.41 17.45
C ILE A 83 -8.03 6.27 16.81
N TYR A 84 -7.24 5.27 17.23
CA TYR A 84 -5.91 5.04 16.67
C TYR A 84 -5.92 4.65 15.18
N GLY A 85 -7.06 4.22 14.64
CA GLY A 85 -7.22 3.88 13.22
C GLY A 85 -6.85 5.01 12.26
N PHE A 86 -7.05 6.27 12.66
CA PHE A 86 -6.60 7.44 11.89
C PHE A 86 -5.07 7.52 11.78
N TRP A 87 -4.36 7.12 12.84
CA TRP A 87 -2.89 7.08 12.84
C TRP A 87 -2.34 5.92 12.00
N VAL A 88 -3.05 4.80 11.95
CA VAL A 88 -2.66 3.62 11.16
C VAL A 88 -2.50 3.99 9.69
N GLN A 89 -3.40 4.79 9.13
CA GLN A 89 -3.33 5.25 7.73
C GLN A 89 -2.06 6.07 7.46
N ILE A 90 -1.67 6.95 8.40
CA ILE A 90 -0.46 7.75 8.29
C ILE A 90 0.78 6.84 8.38
N LYS A 91 0.79 5.92 9.34
CA LYS A 91 1.90 4.98 9.54
C LYS A 91 2.08 4.02 8.36
N LEU A 92 0.99 3.60 7.73
CA LEU A 92 1.01 2.78 6.53
C LEU A 92 1.62 3.54 5.34
N LYS A 93 1.23 4.81 5.14
CA LYS A 93 1.86 5.67 4.12
C LYS A 93 3.34 5.88 4.37
N GLN A 94 3.73 6.16 5.62
CA GLN A 94 5.14 6.29 6.01
C GLN A 94 5.92 5.00 5.71
N TRP A 95 5.35 3.84 6.04
CA TRP A 95 5.97 2.56 5.76
C TRP A 95 6.11 2.31 4.26
N ARG A 96 5.06 2.58 3.46
CA ARG A 96 5.11 2.47 2.00
C ARG A 96 6.23 3.31 1.40
N THR A 97 6.31 4.60 1.75
CA THR A 97 7.34 5.52 1.24
C THR A 97 8.74 5.09 1.67
N ALA A 98 8.91 4.58 2.89
CA ALA A 98 10.20 4.11 3.38
C ALA A 98 10.74 2.87 2.64
N HIS A 99 9.88 2.08 1.99
CA HIS A 99 10.27 0.86 1.28
C HIS A 99 10.16 1.01 -0.26
N THR A 100 9.90 2.21 -0.75
CA THR A 100 9.85 2.51 -2.19
C THR A 100 11.12 3.29 -2.57
N HIS A 101 11.90 2.74 -3.49
CA HIS A 101 13.15 3.34 -3.96
C HIS A 101 13.20 3.36 -5.49
N PHE A 102 13.98 4.27 -6.08
CA PHE A 102 14.31 4.20 -7.50
C PHE A 102 15.28 3.04 -7.72
N ALA A 103 14.99 2.21 -8.72
CA ALA A 103 15.87 1.12 -9.16
C ALA A 103 17.16 1.65 -9.79
#